data_AF-A0A1M6XYI5-F1
#
_entry.id   AF-A0A1M6XYI5-F1
#
_cell.length_a   1.000
_cell.length_b   1.000
_cell.length_c   1.000
_cell.angle_alpha   90.00
_cell.angle_beta   90.00
_cell.angle_gamma   90.00
#
_symmetry.space_group_name_H-M   'P 1'
#
loop_
_entity.id
_entity.type
_entity.pdbx_description
1 polymer ?
#
loop_
_entity_poly.entity_id
_entity_poly.type
_entity_poly.pdbx_seq_one_letter_code
_entity_poly.pdbx_strand_id
1 'polypeptide(L)' 'MLAEQATKGIYLDVPEKDWTLFSELIRKFGWRTRTKEQMLERFIATRPKEPLLSEEEIMAEVSAVRYAK' A
#
# COMPACT_ATOMS: atom_id res chain seq x y z
N MET A 1 26.34 -12.03 3.41
CA MET A 1 25.03 -11.53 2.97
C MET A 1 24.18 -11.34 4.21
N LEU A 2 23.92 -10.10 4.62
CA LEU A 2 23.07 -9.82 5.79
C LEU A 2 21.63 -10.12 5.37
N ALA A 3 20.99 -11.06 6.06
CA ALA A 3 19.58 -11.36 5.86
C ALA A 3 18.77 -10.09 6.16
N GLU A 4 18.10 -9.56 5.14
CA GLU A 4 17.14 -8.47 5.28
C GLU A 4 16.01 -9.00 6.16
N GLN A 5 15.99 -8.59 7.44
CA GLN A 5 14.91 -8.96 8.36
C GLN A 5 13.59 -8.50 7.75
N ALA A 6 12.71 -9.45 7.44
CA ALA A 6 11.39 -9.16 6.90
C ALA A 6 10.60 -8.29 7.90
N THR A 7 10.59 -6.99 7.68
CA THR A 7 9.84 -6.04 8.50
C THR A 7 8.34 -6.30 8.32
N LYS A 8 7.65 -6.66 9.40
CA LYS A 8 6.18 -6.71 9.40
C LYS A 8 5.63 -5.31 9.68
N GLY A 9 4.97 -4.72 8.69
CA GLY A 9 4.21 -3.48 8.86
C GLY A 9 2.87 -3.77 9.54
N ILE A 10 2.38 -2.82 10.33
CA ILE A 10 1.03 -2.85 10.90
C ILE A 10 0.21 -1.68 10.36
N TYR A 11 -1.10 -1.84 10.34
CA TYR A 11 -2.04 -0.79 9.96
C TYR A 11 -2.75 -0.27 11.19
N LEU A 12 -2.78 1.05 11.35
CA LEU A 12 -3.38 1.71 12.50
C LEU A 12 -4.24 2.87 11.99
N ASP A 13 -5.50 2.91 12.40
CA ASP A 13 -6.32 4.10 12.27
C ASP A 13 -6.13 4.95 13.52
N VAL A 14 -5.56 6.14 13.35
CA VAL A 14 -5.25 7.06 14.45
C VAL A 14 -6.18 8.26 14.33
N PRO A 15 -6.93 8.63 15.39
CA PRO A 15 -7.73 9.85 15.39
C PRO A 15 -6.86 11.09 15.13
N GLU A 16 -7.36 12.07 14.38
CA GLU A 16 -6.58 13.27 14.01
C GLU A 16 -6.00 14.01 15.22
N LYS A 17 -6.76 14.08 16.32
CA LYS A 17 -6.34 14.70 17.58
C LYS A 17 -5.07 14.07 18.18
N ASP A 18 -4.83 12.79 17.91
CA ASP A 18 -3.73 12.00 18.49
C ASP A 18 -2.54 11.91 17.52
N TRP A 19 -2.68 12.43 16.29
CA TRP A 19 -1.66 12.36 15.25
C TRP A 19 -0.35 13.04 15.64
N THR A 20 -0.44 14.19 16.31
CA THR A 20 0.75 14.94 16.77
C THR A 20 1.60 14.09 17.70
N LEU A 21 0.99 13.48 18.72
CA LEU A 21 1.67 12.58 19.66
C LEU A 21 2.28 11.37 18.94
N PHE A 22 1.51 10.76 18.03
CA PHE A 22 1.97 9.60 17.29
C PHE A 22 3.16 9.94 16.38
N SER A 23 3.16 11.11 15.75
CA SER A 23 4.27 11.60 14.91
C SER A 23 5.59 11.75 15.70
N GLU A 24 5.50 12.19 16.96
CA GLU A 24 6.66 12.30 17.84
C GLU A 24 7.21 10.93 18.22
N LEU A 25 6.34 9.97 18.52
CA LEU A 25 6.73 8.58 18.81
C LEU A 25 7.41 7.94 17.60
N ILE A 26 6.82 8.06 16.41
CA ILE A 26 7.39 7.56 15.16
C ILE A 26 8.81 8.08 14.97
N ARG A 27 9.00 9.40 15.13
CA ARG A 27 10.31 10.05 15.00
C ARG A 27 11.30 9.53 16.03
N LYS A 28 10.87 9.41 17.30
CA LYS A 28 11.73 8.94 18.40
C LYS A 28 12.19 7.50 18.23
N PHE A 29 11.32 6.63 17.72
CA PHE A 29 11.63 5.21 17.51
C PHE A 29 12.24 4.91 16.13
N GLY A 30 12.41 5.92 15.26
CA GLY A 30 12.95 5.74 13.92
C GLY A 30 12.05 4.90 13.02
N TRP A 31 10.74 4.88 13.29
CA TRP A 31 9.78 4.14 12.48
C TRP A 31 9.48 4.86 11.18
N ARG A 32 9.18 4.09 10.14
CA ARG A 32 8.68 4.62 8.87
C ARG A 32 7.18 4.48 8.85
N THR A 33 6.48 5.58 8.60
CA THR A 33 5.04 5.59 8.39
C THR A 33 4.70 6.10 7.01
N ARG A 34 3.53 5.70 6.53
CA ARG A 34 2.93 6.18 5.30
C ARG A 34 1.44 6.35 5.54
N THR A 35 0.89 7.46 5.08
CA THR A 35 -0.56 7.64 5.10
C THR A 35 -1.22 6.84 3.97
N LYS A 36 -2.56 6.71 4.02
CA LYS A 36 -3.36 6.11 2.95
C LYS A 36 -3.09 6.77 1.60
N GLU A 37 -3.04 8.10 1.62
CA GLU A 37 -2.86 8.96 0.46
C GLU A 37 -1.47 8.75 -0.15
N GLN A 38 -0.42 8.74 0.68
CA GLN A 38 0.94 8.49 0.21
C GLN A 38 1.11 7.07 -0.37
N MET A 39 0.43 6.08 0.21
CA MET A 39 0.42 4.73 -0.36
C MET A 39 -0.30 4.70 -1.71
N LEU A 40 -1.43 5.40 -1.83
CA LEU A 40 -2.19 5.50 -3.07
C LEU A 40 -1.40 6.21 -4.17
N GLU A 41 -0.77 7.35 -3.87
CA GLU A 41 0.08 8.08 -4.81
C GLU A 41 1.23 7.20 -5.33
N ARG A 42 1.90 6.48 -4.42
CA ARG A 42 2.96 5.56 -4.81
C ARG A 42 2.45 4.42 -5.67
N PHE A 43 1.29 3.86 -5.34
CA PHE A 43 0.66 2.85 -6.16
C PHE A 43 0.40 3.39 -7.56
N ILE A 44 -0.23 4.57 -7.67
CA ILE A 44 -0.51 5.24 -8.93
C ILE A 44 0.77 5.46 -9.75
N ALA A 45 1.85 5.92 -9.13
CA ALA A 45 3.14 6.18 -9.77
C ALA A 45 3.87 4.91 -10.22
N THR A 46 3.65 3.78 -9.52
CA THR A 46 4.25 2.48 -9.85
C THR A 46 3.43 1.67 -10.85
N ARG A 47 2.28 2.18 -11.28
CA ARG A 47 1.46 1.51 -12.30
C ARG A 47 2.23 1.36 -13.62
N PRO A 48 2.20 0.18 -14.25
CA PRO A 48 2.69 0.01 -15.61
C PRO A 48 1.95 0.98 -16.54
N LYS A 49 2.69 1.75 -17.35
CA LYS A 49 2.10 2.66 -18.34
C LYS A 49 1.56 1.92 -19.56
N GLU A 50 2.22 0.83 -19.91
CA GLU A 50 1.86 -0.08 -20.99
C GLU A 50 1.67 -1.46 -20.37
N PRO A 51 0.45 -1.80 -19.92
CA PRO A 51 0.17 -3.16 -19.48
C PRO A 51 0.32 -4.12 -20.66
N LEU A 52 0.99 -5.25 -20.45
CA LEU A 52 1.09 -6.35 -21.42
C LEU A 52 -0.22 -7.12 -21.62
N LEU A 53 -1.29 -6.68 -20.96
CA LEU A 53 -2.61 -7.28 -21.00
C LEU A 53 -3.56 -6.33 -21.71
N SER A 54 -4.32 -6.84 -22.65
CA SER A 54 -5.40 -6.09 -23.28
C SER A 54 -6.53 -5.83 -22.28
N GLU A 55 -7.37 -4.84 -22.57
CA GLU A 55 -8.54 -4.54 -21.73
C GLU A 55 -9.49 -5.75 -21.67
N GLU A 56 -9.63 -6.48 -22.77
CA GLU A 56 -10.42 -7.71 -22.85
C GLU A 56 -9.87 -8.82 -21.96
N GLU A 57 -8.55 -9.00 -21.92
CA GLU A 57 -7.90 -9.99 -21.04
C GLU A 57 -8.07 -9.64 -19.56
N ILE A 58 -7.96 -8.35 -19.21
CA ILE A 58 -8.21 -7.86 -17.84
C ILE A 58 -9.68 -8.12 -17.46
N MET A 59 -10.63 -7.79 -18.34
CA MET A 59 -12.05 -7.97 -18.07
C MET A 59 -12.46 -9.44 -18.02
N ALA A 60 -11.85 -10.30 -18.83
CA ALA A 60 -12.04 -11.74 -18.78
C ALA A 60 -11.61 -12.30 -17.41
N GLU A 61 -10.43 -11.93 -16.91
CA GLU A 61 -9.93 -12.36 -15.60
C GLU A 61 -10.84 -11.85 -14.47
N VAL A 62 -11.21 -10.56 -14.49
CA VAL A 62 -12.14 -9.99 -13.48
C VAL A 62 -13.47 -10.73 -13.50
N SER A 63 -13.99 -11.06 -14.69
CA SER A 63 -15.25 -11.78 -14.82
C SER A 63 -15.16 -13.21 -14.29
N ALA A 64 -14.07 -13.92 -14.57
CA ALA A 64 -13.81 -15.27 -14.08
C ALA A 64 -13.71 -15.29 -12.54
N VAL A 65 -13.03 -14.31 -11.93
CA VAL A 65 -12.91 -14.25 -10.47
C VAL A 65 -14.21 -13.85 -9.78
N ARG A 66 -14.96 -12.89 -10.34
CA ARG A 66 -16.16 -12.32 -9.69
C ARG A 66 -17.46 -13.07 -9.97
N TYR A 67 -17.62 -13.64 -11.16
CA TYR A 67 -18.89 -14.16 -11.65
C TYR A 67 -18.86 -15.64 -12.02
N ALA A 68 -17.73 -16.36 -11.88
CA ALA A 68 -17.69 -17.82 -12.08
C ALA A 68 -18.34 -18.62 -10.93
N LYS A 69 -19.35 -18.05 -10.26
CA LYS A 69 -20.23 -18.78 -9.35
C LYS A 69 -21.38 -19.43 -10.10
#